data_AF-A0A3D8WZV7-F1
#
_entry.id   AF-A0A3D8WZV7-F1
#
_cell.length_a   1.000
_cell.length_b   1.000
_cell.length_c   1.000
_cell.angle_alpha   90.00
_cell.angle_beta   90.00
_cell.angle_gamma   90.00
#
_symmetry.space_group_name_H-M   'P 1'
#
loop_
_entity.id
_entity.type
_entity.pdbx_description
1 polymer ?
#
loop_
_entity_poly.entity_id
_entity_poly.type
_entity_poly.pdbx_seq_one_letter_code
_entity_poly.pdbx_strand_id
1 'polypeptide(L)' 'MFWWKNPKRSKFGRWLDKEGITQVEFSEKSKVSRRTLTRLCNEKEYIPSPQILRKIMNVVKKVDSSKHPKDFFDI' A
#
# COMPACT_ATOMS: atom_id res chain seq x y z
N MET A 1 -16.64 -7.12 -13.70
CA MET A 1 -15.33 -7.79 -13.53
C MET A 1 -14.91 -7.60 -12.09
N PHE A 2 -14.78 -8.69 -11.32
CA PHE A 2 -14.59 -8.63 -9.86
C PHE A 2 -13.11 -8.46 -9.51
N TRP A 3 -12.61 -7.22 -9.56
CA TRP A 3 -11.20 -6.86 -9.37
C TRP A 3 -10.65 -7.12 -7.95
N TRP A 4 -11.49 -7.50 -6.97
CA TRP A 4 -11.09 -7.71 -5.57
C TRP A 4 -10.51 -9.10 -5.26
N LYS A 5 -10.68 -10.09 -6.14
CA LYS A 5 -10.19 -11.48 -5.94
C LYS A 5 -8.87 -11.75 -6.67
N ASN A 6 -7.95 -10.78 -6.74
CA ASN A 6 -6.61 -11.05 -7.27
C ASN A 6 -5.75 -11.72 -6.17
N PRO A 7 -5.46 -13.05 -6.24
CA PRO A 7 -4.73 -13.77 -5.20
C PRO A 7 -3.27 -13.30 -5.05
N LYS A 8 -2.76 -12.56 -6.04
CA LYS A 8 -1.41 -11.99 -6.04
C LYS A 8 -1.30 -10.67 -5.26
N ARG A 9 -2.40 -10.00 -4.91
CA ARG A 9 -2.34 -8.72 -4.19
C ARG A 9 -1.76 -8.91 -2.78
N SER A 10 -0.87 -8.00 -2.39
CA SER A 10 -0.34 -7.90 -1.02
C SER A 10 -1.44 -7.47 -0.03
N LYS A 11 -1.12 -7.46 1.27
CA LYS A 11 -2.03 -6.89 2.30
C LYS A 11 -2.31 -5.41 2.01
N PHE A 12 -1.27 -4.63 1.67
CA PHE A 12 -1.39 -3.23 1.29
C PHE A 12 -2.22 -3.04 0.01
N GLY A 13 -1.96 -3.84 -1.03
CA GLY A 13 -2.68 -3.73 -2.30
C GLY A 13 -4.17 -4.01 -2.16
N ARG A 14 -4.55 -4.98 -1.30
CA ARG A 14 -5.96 -5.27 -0.98
C ARG A 14 -6.62 -4.15 -0.19
N TRP A 15 -5.89 -3.52 0.73
CA TRP A 15 -6.39 -2.39 1.47
C TRP A 15 -6.66 -1.18 0.55
N LEU A 16 -5.75 -0.86 -0.37
CA LEU A 16 -6.01 0.20 -1.37
C LEU A 16 -7.27 -0.06 -2.20
N ASP A 17 -7.47 -1.30 -2.65
CA ASP A 17 -8.67 -1.67 -3.40
C ASP A 17 -9.94 -1.50 -2.56
N LYS A 18 -9.88 -1.84 -1.26
CA LYS A 18 -11.00 -1.69 -0.32
C LYS A 18 -11.36 -0.23 -0.08
N GLU A 19 -10.35 0.63 0.07
CA GLU A 19 -10.54 2.07 0.27
C GLU A 19 -10.89 2.82 -1.03
N GLY A 20 -10.90 2.13 -2.18
CA GLY A 20 -11.16 2.75 -3.48
C GLY A 20 -10.04 3.69 -3.96
N ILE A 21 -8.83 3.56 -3.41
CA ILE A 21 -7.70 4.45 -3.70
C ILE A 21 -6.82 3.83 -4.78
N THR A 22 -6.58 4.59 -5.86
CA THR A 22 -5.70 4.13 -6.95
C THR A 22 -4.22 4.26 -6.56
N GLN A 23 -3.36 3.43 -7.17
CA GLN A 23 -1.90 3.54 -6.99
C GLN A 23 -1.36 4.91 -7.46
N VAL A 24 -2.03 5.55 -8.41
CA VAL A 24 -1.66 6.89 -8.92
C VAL A 24 -1.94 7.94 -7.86
N GLU A 25 -3.15 7.97 -7.33
CA GLU A 25 -3.55 8.90 -6.27
C GLU A 25 -2.67 8.72 -5.02
N PHE A 26 -2.41 7.47 -4.62
CA PHE A 26 -1.54 7.19 -3.49
C PHE A 26 -0.09 7.64 -3.74
N SER A 27 0.42 7.49 -4.97
CA SER A 27 1.75 7.98 -5.37
C SER A 27 1.89 9.48 -5.18
N GLU A 28 0.89 10.24 -5.63
CA GLU A 28 0.87 11.70 -5.54
C GLU A 28 0.82 12.21 -4.10
N LYS A 29 0.04 11.53 -3.24
CA LYS A 29 -0.08 11.83 -1.81
C LYS A 29 1.19 11.46 -1.03
N SER A 30 1.78 10.30 -1.31
CA SER A 30 2.92 9.76 -0.55
C SER A 30 4.29 10.23 -1.07
N LYS A 31 4.35 10.78 -2.28
CA LYS A 31 5.61 11.09 -3.00
C LYS A 31 6.52 9.85 -3.10
N VAL A 32 5.90 8.68 -3.26
CA VAL A 32 6.57 7.39 -3.55
C VAL A 32 6.29 7.05 -5.01
N SER A 33 7.31 6.57 -5.72
CA SER A 33 7.17 6.28 -7.15
C SER A 33 6.09 5.21 -7.40
N ARG A 34 5.38 5.35 -8.54
CA ARG A 34 4.39 4.35 -8.98
C ARG A 34 4.99 2.95 -9.08
N ARG A 35 6.24 2.85 -9.56
CA ARG A 35 6.97 1.57 -9.65
C ARG A 35 7.09 0.90 -8.28
N THR A 36 7.49 1.64 -7.26
CA THR A 36 7.57 1.10 -5.89
C THR A 36 6.19 0.68 -5.37
N LEU A 37 5.14 1.47 -5.61
CA LEU A 37 3.78 1.10 -5.20
C LEU A 37 3.24 -0.12 -5.93
N THR A 38 3.57 -0.30 -7.21
CA THR A 38 3.21 -1.49 -7.96
C THR A 38 3.85 -2.74 -7.37
N ARG A 39 5.13 -2.67 -6.98
CA ARG A 39 5.79 -3.76 -6.24
C ARG A 39 5.10 -4.00 -4.91
N LEU A 40 4.88 -2.94 -4.13
CA LEU A 40 4.20 -2.98 -2.84
C LEU A 40 2.79 -3.60 -2.91
N CYS A 41 2.05 -3.38 -3.99
CA CYS A 41 0.69 -3.91 -4.16
C CYS A 41 0.64 -5.37 -4.62
N ASN A 42 1.70 -5.88 -5.25
CA ASN A 42 1.69 -7.18 -5.95
C ASN A 42 2.72 -8.18 -5.41
N GLU A 43 3.76 -7.73 -4.72
CA GLU A 43 4.79 -8.57 -4.10
C GLU A 43 4.48 -8.68 -2.60
N LYS A 44 4.08 -9.87 -2.12
CA LYS A 44 3.67 -10.07 -0.71
C LYS A 44 4.82 -9.93 0.29
N GLU A 45 6.02 -10.29 -0.16
CA GLU A 45 7.25 -10.28 0.65
C GLU A 45 8.04 -8.98 0.52
N TYR A 46 7.56 -8.02 -0.30
CA TYR A 46 8.27 -6.76 -0.49
C TYR A 46 8.14 -5.88 0.75
N ILE A 47 9.23 -5.74 1.48
CA ILE A 47 9.36 -4.82 2.61
C ILE A 47 10.04 -3.53 2.09
N PRO A 48 9.35 -2.36 2.15
CA PRO A 48 9.94 -1.10 1.72
C PRO A 48 11.05 -0.65 2.70
N SER A 49 11.98 0.17 2.22
CA SER A 49 12.99 0.78 3.09
C SER A 49 12.34 1.65 4.17
N PRO A 50 13.00 1.89 5.32
CA PRO A 50 12.41 2.67 6.42
C PRO A 50 11.91 4.06 6.01
N GLN A 51 12.62 4.72 5.09
CA GLN A 51 12.23 6.03 4.55
C GLN A 51 10.93 5.96 3.75
N ILE A 52 10.77 4.94 2.92
CA ILE A 52 9.56 4.71 2.09
C ILE A 52 8.41 4.26 2.98
N LEU A 53 8.67 3.36 3.94
CA LEU A 53 7.68 2.91 4.93
C LEU A 53 7.08 4.10 5.67
N ARG A 54 7.91 5.02 6.16
CA ARG A 54 7.44 6.25 6.83
C ARG A 54 6.53 7.09 5.93
N LYS A 55 6.89 7.30 4.67
CA LYS A 55 6.06 8.05 3.70
C LYS A 55 4.71 7.38 3.45
N ILE A 56 4.70 6.07 3.26
CA ILE A 56 3.48 5.27 3.09
C ILE A 56 2.60 5.41 4.33
N MET A 57 3.14 5.12 5.51
CA MET A 57 2.37 5.11 6.76
C MET A 57 1.83 6.49 7.15
N ASN A 58 2.52 7.57 6.78
CA ASN A 58 2.01 8.93 6.96
C ASN A 58 0.74 9.20 6.14
N VAL A 59 0.61 8.61 4.94
CA VAL A 59 -0.61 8.72 4.13
C VAL A 59 -1.66 7.73 4.61
N VAL A 60 -1.27 6.49 4.91
CA VAL A 60 -2.18 5.47 5.45
C VAL A 60 -2.91 6.00 6.68
N LYS A 61 -2.19 6.57 7.66
CA LYS A 61 -2.81 7.11 8.89
C LYS A 61 -3.75 8.29 8.67
N LYS A 62 -3.64 9.00 7.54
CA LYS A 62 -4.59 10.06 7.15
C LYS A 62 -5.87 9.51 6.54
N VAL A 63 -5.81 8.30 5.96
CA VAL A 63 -6.96 7.60 5.40
C VAL A 63 -7.64 6.77 6.49
N ASP A 64 -6.86 5.96 7.21
CA ASP A 64 -7.29 5.09 8.29
C ASP A 64 -6.25 5.10 9.41
N SER A 65 -6.56 5.82 10.50
CA SER A 65 -5.68 6.00 11.66
C SER A 65 -5.52 4.74 12.50
N SER A 66 -6.37 3.72 12.32
CA SER A 66 -6.27 2.44 13.02
C SER A 66 -5.16 1.53 12.48
N LYS A 67 -4.58 1.88 11.32
CA LYS A 67 -3.62 1.02 10.62
C LYS A 67 -2.18 1.21 11.09
N HIS A 68 -1.52 0.09 11.29
CA HIS A 68 -0.15 -0.04 11.70
C HIS A 68 0.72 -0.71 10.62
N PRO A 69 2.04 -0.52 10.64
CA PRO A 69 2.94 -1.16 9.67
C PRO A 69 2.77 -2.68 9.59
N LYS A 70 2.55 -3.34 10.74
CA LYS A 70 2.37 -4.79 10.87
C LYS A 70 1.09 -5.32 10.20
N ASP A 71 0.13 -4.45 9.92
CA ASP A 71 -1.07 -4.82 9.16
C ASP A 71 -0.77 -5.07 7.68
N PHE A 72 0.36 -4.55 7.19
CA PHE A 72 0.74 -4.60 5.79
C PHE A 72 2.02 -5.38 5.52
N PHE A 73 2.99 -5.30 6.44
CA PHE A 73 4.34 -5.82 6.27
C PHE A 73 4.67 -6.77 7.43
N ASP A 74 5.33 -7.87 7.12
CA ASP A 74 5.77 -8.84 8.12
C ASP A 74 7.11 -8.37 8.72
N ILE A 75 7.03 -7.40 9.65
CA ILE A 75 8.14 -6.74 10.36
C ILE A 75 8.00 -6.77 11.89
#